data_AF-A0AAV3J9K6-F1
#
_entry.id   AF-A0AAV3J9K6-F1
#
_cell.length_a   1.000
_cell.length_b   1.000
_cell.length_c   1.000
_cell.angle_alpha   90.00
_cell.angle_beta   90.00
_cell.angle_gamma   90.00
#
_symmetry.space_group_name_H-M   'P 1'
#
loop_
_entity.id
_entity.type
_entity.pdbx_description
1 polymer ?
#
loop_
_entity_poly.entity_id
_entity_poly.type
_entity_poly.pdbx_seq_one_letter_code
_entity_poly.pdbx_strand_id
1 'polypeptide(L)'
;MRIIGIIPARMAASRFPGKPMFPILGRPMVEHVFRRAELYQGWDELAIATCDEEISNFAKSKNFPVFMTGSHHIRALDRVAEAGTLFTQKLVDDDIVVCVQGDEPMLSPDMLEVVIAPLKMNKLIPATVLAMHIVEEEIWKNPDTVKIIHNEKGEVLYTSRMALPYCKGKFSPELGARRIYGIFAFRWKYLQEFTKHPETRLEKLEACDSNRILDMNFTQYIAPYPYVKSYSVDSPSDITLVENHMKHDKYFQMY
;
A
#
# COMPACT_ATOMS: atom_id res chain seq x y z
N MET A 1 5.24 -2.67 21.41
CA MET A 1 5.16 -2.22 20.02
C MET A 1 4.55 -3.35 19.24
N ARG A 2 3.29 -3.20 18.88
CA ARG A 2 2.54 -4.12 18.05
C ARG A 2 2.69 -3.77 16.57
N ILE A 3 2.44 -4.73 15.70
CA ILE A 3 2.50 -4.60 14.25
C ILE A 3 1.15 -5.03 13.70
N ILE A 4 0.43 -4.09 13.11
CA ILE A 4 -0.95 -4.25 12.69
C ILE A 4 -1.06 -4.09 11.18
N GLY A 5 -1.59 -5.09 10.50
CA GLY A 5 -1.93 -5.02 9.09
C GLY A 5 -3.39 -4.62 8.91
N ILE A 6 -3.65 -3.64 8.06
CA ILE A 6 -5.02 -3.24 7.70
C ILE A 6 -5.13 -3.18 6.19
N ILE A 7 -6.10 -3.90 5.64
CA ILE A 7 -6.41 -3.95 4.21
C ILE A 7 -7.67 -3.10 3.97
N PRO A 8 -7.55 -1.84 3.52
CA PRO A 8 -8.69 -1.02 3.19
C PRO A 8 -9.30 -1.48 1.85
N ALA A 9 -10.61 -1.73 1.86
CA ALA A 9 -11.35 -2.14 0.67
C ALA A 9 -12.73 -1.46 0.62
N ARG A 10 -13.13 -0.99 -0.56
CA ARG A 10 -14.47 -0.45 -0.82
C ARG A 10 -14.96 -0.78 -2.22
N MET A 11 -16.26 -1.01 -2.37
CA MET A 11 -16.90 -1.27 -3.66
C MET A 11 -16.89 -0.04 -4.57
N ALA A 12 -17.02 1.16 -3.97
CA ALA A 12 -17.04 2.44 -4.68
C ALA A 12 -15.65 2.90 -5.14
N ALA A 13 -15.01 2.12 -6.02
CA ALA A 13 -13.81 2.54 -6.73
C ALA A 13 -14.17 3.26 -8.04
N SER A 14 -13.64 4.47 -8.24
CA SER A 14 -14.03 5.36 -9.35
C SER A 14 -13.73 4.79 -10.73
N ARG A 15 -12.57 4.13 -10.90
CA ARG A 15 -12.12 3.55 -12.18
C ARG A 15 -12.65 2.14 -12.43
N PHE A 16 -12.95 1.41 -11.35
CA PHE A 16 -13.38 0.01 -11.43
C PHE A 16 -14.34 -0.30 -10.28
N PRO A 17 -15.63 0.04 -10.41
CA PRO A 17 -16.65 -0.28 -9.40
C PRO A 17 -16.70 -1.79 -9.11
N GLY A 18 -16.79 -2.15 -7.84
CA GLY A 18 -16.79 -3.54 -7.39
C GLY A 18 -15.44 -4.26 -7.42
N LYS A 19 -14.35 -3.53 -7.71
CA LYS A 19 -12.98 -4.04 -7.82
C LYS A 19 -12.58 -5.03 -6.71
N PRO A 20 -12.76 -4.77 -5.40
CA PRO A 20 -12.34 -5.71 -4.35
C PRO A 20 -12.99 -7.09 -4.42
N MET A 21 -14.23 -7.16 -4.91
CA MET A 21 -15.00 -8.40 -5.04
C MET A 21 -14.87 -9.04 -6.43
N PHE A 22 -14.19 -8.37 -7.37
CA PHE A 22 -14.00 -8.91 -8.71
C PHE A 22 -13.13 -10.17 -8.67
N PRO A 23 -13.53 -11.25 -9.38
CA PRO A 23 -12.81 -12.51 -9.34
C PRO A 23 -11.50 -12.44 -10.12
N ILE A 24 -10.45 -12.97 -9.51
CA ILE A 24 -9.14 -13.25 -10.10
C ILE A 24 -8.90 -14.73 -9.83
N LEU A 25 -8.71 -15.55 -10.87
CA LEU A 25 -8.53 -17.01 -10.71
C LEU A 25 -9.61 -17.68 -9.83
N GLY A 26 -10.85 -17.21 -9.94
CA GLY A 26 -12.01 -17.74 -9.20
C GLY A 26 -12.17 -17.26 -7.76
N ARG A 27 -11.33 -16.34 -7.27
CA ARG A 27 -11.45 -15.76 -5.92
C ARG A 27 -11.55 -14.23 -5.97
N PRO A 28 -12.31 -13.58 -5.07
CA PRO A 28 -12.32 -12.13 -4.97
C PRO A 28 -10.91 -11.56 -4.78
N MET A 29 -10.61 -10.42 -5.41
CA MET A 29 -9.30 -9.77 -5.28
C MET A 29 -8.92 -9.51 -3.81
N VAL A 30 -9.87 -9.09 -2.96
CA VAL A 30 -9.63 -8.88 -1.53
C VAL A 30 -9.22 -10.18 -0.80
N GLU A 31 -9.67 -11.35 -1.27
CA GLU A 31 -9.24 -12.64 -0.74
C GLU A 31 -7.76 -12.89 -1.01
N HIS A 32 -7.27 -12.58 -2.21
CA HIS A 32 -5.86 -12.71 -2.55
C HIS A 32 -4.98 -11.81 -1.68
N VAL A 33 -5.36 -10.54 -1.54
CA VAL A 33 -4.63 -9.58 -0.72
C VAL A 33 -4.58 -10.06 0.73
N PHE A 34 -5.71 -10.46 1.31
CA PHE A 34 -5.75 -10.93 2.69
C PHE A 34 -4.88 -12.16 2.90
N ARG A 35 -5.04 -13.19 2.07
CA ARG A 35 -4.30 -14.45 2.23
C ARG A 35 -2.81 -14.27 2.05
N ARG A 36 -2.38 -13.43 1.10
CA ARG A 36 -0.95 -13.13 0.93
C ARG A 36 -0.39 -12.29 2.07
N ALA A 37 -1.17 -11.37 2.61
CA ALA A 37 -0.77 -10.60 3.78
C ALA A 37 -0.65 -11.50 5.02
N GLU A 38 -1.55 -12.48 5.18
CA GLU A 38 -1.54 -13.48 6.26
C GLU A 38 -0.28 -14.37 6.23
N LEU A 39 0.35 -14.57 5.07
CA LEU A 39 1.62 -15.31 4.99
C LEU A 39 2.75 -14.62 5.77
N TYR A 40 2.69 -13.31 6.01
CA TYR A 40 3.63 -12.62 6.87
C TYR A 40 3.32 -12.93 8.34
N GLN A 41 4.21 -13.67 9.00
CA GLN A 41 4.01 -14.16 10.37
C GLN A 41 4.34 -13.14 11.47
N GLY A 42 4.73 -11.91 11.11
CA GLY A 42 5.10 -10.87 12.06
C GLY A 42 3.95 -9.97 12.50
N TRP A 43 2.70 -10.30 12.16
CA TRP A 43 1.52 -9.56 12.60
C TRP A 43 1.18 -9.89 14.05
N ASP A 44 0.86 -8.87 14.84
CA ASP A 44 0.08 -9.05 16.06
C ASP A 44 -1.41 -9.19 15.71
N GLU A 45 -1.89 -8.39 14.76
CA GLU A 45 -3.23 -8.51 14.19
C GLU A 45 -3.25 -8.10 12.71
N LEU A 46 -4.15 -8.70 11.92
CA LEU A 46 -4.40 -8.39 10.52
C LEU A 46 -5.92 -8.33 10.29
N ALA A 47 -6.42 -7.25 9.67
CA ALA A 47 -7.84 -7.07 9.43
C ALA A 47 -8.16 -6.39 8.09
N ILE A 48 -9.34 -6.65 7.56
CA ILE A 48 -9.94 -5.88 6.46
C ILE A 48 -10.67 -4.68 7.07
N ALA A 49 -10.58 -3.52 6.43
CA ALA A 49 -11.37 -2.34 6.79
C ALA A 49 -12.26 -1.95 5.61
N THR A 50 -13.57 -1.92 5.82
CA THR A 50 -14.53 -1.64 4.74
C THR A 50 -15.76 -0.89 5.23
N CYS A 51 -16.42 -0.15 4.34
CA CYS A 51 -17.74 0.44 4.59
C CYS A 51 -18.87 -0.37 3.95
N ASP A 52 -18.54 -1.41 3.17
CA ASP A 52 -19.51 -2.16 2.38
C ASP A 52 -19.86 -3.49 3.04
N GLU A 53 -21.16 -3.70 3.28
CA GLU A 53 -21.68 -4.94 3.87
C GLU A 53 -21.32 -6.18 3.04
N GLU A 54 -21.21 -6.05 1.71
CA GLU A 54 -20.81 -7.14 0.83
C GLU A 54 -19.40 -7.68 1.17
N ILE A 55 -18.43 -6.77 1.32
CA ILE A 55 -17.06 -7.12 1.68
C ILE A 55 -17.01 -7.65 3.12
N SER A 56 -17.76 -7.04 4.04
CA SER A 56 -17.87 -7.47 5.44
C SER A 56 -18.42 -8.89 5.57
N ASN A 57 -19.51 -9.18 4.88
CA ASN A 57 -20.14 -10.49 4.87
C ASN A 57 -19.24 -11.55 4.23
N PHE A 58 -18.55 -11.20 3.14
CA PHE A 58 -17.55 -12.06 2.54
C PHE A 58 -16.42 -12.39 3.53
N ALA A 59 -15.82 -11.37 4.17
CA ALA A 59 -14.74 -11.55 5.15
C ALA A 59 -15.19 -12.44 6.31
N LYS A 60 -16.37 -12.20 6.89
CA LYS A 60 -16.96 -13.05 7.95
C LYS A 60 -17.16 -14.49 7.49
N SER A 61 -17.62 -14.72 6.25
CA SER A 61 -17.80 -16.07 5.70
C SER A 61 -16.48 -16.87 5.58
N LYS A 62 -15.34 -16.15 5.51
CA LYS A 62 -13.99 -16.72 5.46
C LYS A 62 -13.28 -16.68 6.81
N ASN A 63 -13.92 -16.19 7.86
CA ASN A 63 -13.31 -15.90 9.17
C ASN A 63 -12.13 -14.91 9.11
N PHE A 64 -12.12 -14.00 8.12
CA PHE A 64 -11.15 -12.92 8.10
C PHE A 64 -11.59 -11.81 9.07
N PRO A 65 -10.72 -11.34 9.99
CA PRO A 65 -11.03 -10.20 10.83
C PRO A 65 -11.39 -8.98 9.98
N VAL A 66 -12.49 -8.32 10.32
CA VAL A 66 -13.02 -7.19 9.55
C VAL A 66 -13.61 -6.13 10.45
N PHE A 67 -13.32 -4.87 10.12
CA PHE A 67 -13.90 -3.70 10.77
C PHE A 67 -14.75 -2.91 9.79
N MET A 68 -15.96 -2.55 10.25
CA MET A 68 -16.79 -1.57 9.56
C MET A 68 -16.24 -0.18 9.81
N THR A 69 -16.11 0.59 8.73
CA THR A 69 -15.56 1.95 8.69
C THR A 69 -16.53 2.88 7.98
N GLY A 70 -16.38 4.19 8.17
CA GLY A 70 -17.16 5.21 7.50
C GLY A 70 -17.10 5.13 5.97
N SER A 71 -18.24 5.35 5.31
CA SER A 71 -18.32 5.46 3.85
C SER A 71 -17.77 6.79 3.32
N HIS A 72 -17.61 7.80 4.19
CA HIS A 72 -17.09 9.12 3.85
C HIS A 72 -15.57 9.14 3.60
N HIS A 73 -14.84 8.10 3.99
CA HIS A 73 -13.40 8.00 3.73
C HIS A 73 -13.13 7.79 2.24
N ILE A 74 -12.61 8.83 1.60
CA ILE A 74 -12.19 8.80 0.20
C ILE A 74 -10.89 8.02 0.05
N ARG A 75 -9.96 8.17 1.00
CA ARG A 75 -8.59 7.66 0.93
C ARG A 75 -8.40 6.41 1.76
N ALA A 76 -7.45 5.59 1.35
CA ALA A 76 -7.10 4.33 2.02
C ALA A 76 -6.58 4.58 3.45
N LEU A 77 -5.67 5.55 3.62
CA LEU A 77 -5.04 5.82 4.92
C LEU A 77 -6.02 6.35 5.98
N ASP A 78 -7.02 7.14 5.59
CA ASP A 78 -8.06 7.61 6.51
C ASP A 78 -8.88 6.44 7.06
N ARG A 79 -9.25 5.50 6.18
CA ARG A 79 -9.96 4.26 6.56
C ARG A 79 -9.11 3.36 7.45
N VAL A 80 -7.81 3.23 7.13
CA VAL A 80 -6.85 2.48 7.95
C VAL A 80 -6.73 3.10 9.34
N ALA A 81 -6.69 4.43 9.44
CA ALA A 81 -6.65 5.12 10.73
C ALA A 81 -7.93 4.89 11.53
N GLU A 82 -9.12 5.01 10.93
CA GLU A 82 -10.37 4.69 11.64
C GLU A 82 -10.36 3.25 12.15
N ALA A 83 -10.03 2.28 11.30
CA ALA A 83 -9.93 0.87 11.69
C ALA A 83 -8.92 0.63 12.82
N GLY A 84 -7.80 1.35 12.83
CA GLY A 84 -6.82 1.34 13.92
C GLY A 84 -7.41 1.68 15.30
N THR A 85 -8.51 2.43 15.35
CA THR A 85 -9.21 2.76 16.60
C THR A 85 -10.20 1.70 17.07
N LEU A 86 -10.54 0.72 16.21
CA LEU A 86 -11.58 -0.28 16.45
C LEU A 86 -11.04 -1.60 17.02
N PHE A 87 -9.72 -1.76 17.06
CA PHE A 87 -9.08 -2.88 17.73
C PHE A 87 -9.41 -2.92 19.23
N THR A 88 -9.62 -4.13 19.77
CA THR A 88 -9.98 -4.31 21.18
C THR A 88 -8.94 -3.74 22.12
N GLN A 89 -7.65 -3.99 21.82
CA GLN A 89 -6.55 -3.32 22.50
C GLN A 89 -6.20 -2.04 21.73
N LYS A 90 -6.36 -0.89 22.39
CA LYS A 90 -6.00 0.42 21.84
C LYS A 90 -4.53 0.45 21.41
N LEU A 91 -4.30 0.96 20.21
CA LEU A 91 -2.95 1.23 19.71
C LEU A 91 -2.32 2.39 20.48
N VAL A 92 -1.03 2.25 20.77
CA VAL A 92 -0.21 3.30 21.37
C VAL A 92 0.71 3.90 20.31
N ASP A 93 1.19 5.12 20.56
CA ASP A 93 1.95 5.95 19.63
C ASP A 93 3.08 5.24 18.85
N ASP A 94 3.76 4.29 19.50
CA ASP A 94 4.90 3.56 18.96
C ASP A 94 4.52 2.32 18.15
N ASP A 95 3.27 1.85 18.20
CA ASP A 95 2.79 0.70 17.42
C ASP A 95 2.89 0.99 15.92
N ILE A 96 3.15 -0.05 15.13
CA ILE A 96 3.30 0.05 13.68
C ILE A 96 1.98 -0.37 13.03
N VAL A 97 1.43 0.50 12.20
CA VAL A 97 0.26 0.22 11.38
C VAL A 97 0.68 0.19 9.92
N VAL A 98 0.33 -0.89 9.23
CA VAL A 98 0.65 -1.12 7.83
C VAL A 98 -0.62 -1.07 7.00
N CYS A 99 -0.69 -0.12 6.09
CA CYS A 99 -1.69 -0.07 5.03
C CYS A 99 -1.25 -1.01 3.91
N VAL A 100 -1.97 -2.12 3.77
CA VAL A 100 -1.79 -3.07 2.67
C VAL A 100 -2.89 -2.80 1.65
N GLN A 101 -2.60 -2.08 0.57
CA GLN A 101 -3.67 -1.64 -0.33
C GLN A 101 -4.45 -2.84 -0.91
N GLY A 102 -5.77 -2.71 -0.90
CA GLY A 102 -6.69 -3.78 -1.32
C GLY A 102 -6.63 -4.15 -2.81
N ASP A 103 -5.82 -3.45 -3.61
CA ASP A 103 -5.62 -3.64 -5.04
C ASP A 103 -4.23 -4.17 -5.42
N GLU A 104 -3.50 -4.70 -4.45
CA GLU A 104 -2.20 -5.35 -4.63
C GLU A 104 -2.31 -6.89 -4.46
N PRO A 105 -3.08 -7.62 -5.30
CA PRO A 105 -3.27 -9.07 -5.14
C PRO A 105 -1.98 -9.87 -5.37
N MET A 106 -0.92 -9.22 -5.85
CA MET A 106 0.39 -9.81 -6.09
C MET A 106 1.41 -9.56 -4.99
N LEU A 107 1.00 -8.93 -3.88
CA LEU A 107 1.91 -8.65 -2.77
C LEU A 107 2.57 -9.92 -2.24
N SER A 108 3.78 -9.78 -1.70
CA SER A 108 4.49 -10.89 -1.08
C SER A 108 4.83 -10.60 0.38
N PRO A 109 4.89 -11.62 1.25
CA PRO A 109 5.22 -11.44 2.67
C PRO A 109 6.59 -10.80 2.91
N ASP A 110 7.55 -10.98 2.01
CA ASP A 110 8.86 -10.31 2.09
C ASP A 110 8.79 -8.80 1.79
N MET A 111 7.82 -8.33 0.99
CA MET A 111 7.55 -6.89 0.85
C MET A 111 7.08 -6.29 2.18
N LEU A 112 6.28 -7.02 2.95
CA LEU A 112 5.80 -6.59 4.27
C LEU A 112 6.97 -6.54 5.29
N GLU A 113 7.83 -7.54 5.32
CA GLU A 113 9.04 -7.49 6.16
C GLU A 113 9.91 -6.27 5.81
N VAL A 114 10.15 -6.02 4.52
CA VAL A 114 10.99 -4.89 4.06
C VAL A 114 10.39 -3.55 4.45
N VAL A 115 9.08 -3.33 4.31
CA VAL A 115 8.47 -2.04 4.66
C VAL A 115 8.48 -1.80 6.17
N ILE A 116 8.35 -2.85 6.98
CA ILE A 116 8.24 -2.77 8.44
C ILE A 116 9.63 -2.63 9.10
N ALA A 117 10.66 -3.29 8.54
CA ALA A 117 11.98 -3.41 9.15
C ALA A 117 12.60 -2.06 9.59
N PRO A 118 12.56 -0.96 8.80
CA PRO A 118 13.13 0.32 9.24
C PRO A 118 12.48 0.87 10.52
N LEU A 119 11.16 0.72 10.68
CA LEU A 119 10.46 1.15 11.89
C LEU A 119 10.81 0.27 13.09
N LYS A 120 11.08 -1.03 12.89
CA LYS A 120 11.56 -1.89 13.99
C LYS A 120 12.97 -1.52 14.44
N MET A 121 13.84 -1.18 13.49
CA MET A 121 15.25 -0.89 13.75
C MET A 121 15.48 0.51 14.31
N ASN A 122 14.64 1.49 13.96
CA ASN A 122 14.82 2.87 14.39
C ASN A 122 13.51 3.51 14.85
N LYS A 123 13.44 3.82 16.15
CA LYS A 123 12.29 4.48 16.79
C LYS A 123 11.99 5.88 16.25
N LEU A 124 12.98 6.52 15.62
CA LEU A 124 12.85 7.86 15.05
C LEU A 124 12.21 7.86 13.65
N ILE A 125 12.14 6.71 12.97
CA ILE A 125 11.51 6.62 11.65
C ILE A 125 9.98 6.72 11.82
N PRO A 126 9.34 7.75 11.23
CA PRO A 126 7.90 7.99 11.38
C PRO A 126 7.05 7.05 10.52
N ALA A 127 7.47 6.90 9.26
CA ALA A 127 6.72 6.20 8.24
C ALA A 127 7.67 5.69 7.16
N THR A 128 7.27 4.61 6.50
CA THR A 128 7.92 4.06 5.32
C THR A 128 6.93 3.78 4.21
N VAL A 129 7.45 3.73 2.98
CA VAL A 129 6.75 3.26 1.79
C VAL A 129 7.62 2.26 1.05
N LEU A 130 7.03 1.16 0.57
CA LEU A 130 7.77 0.22 -0.26
C LEU A 130 8.13 0.90 -1.60
N ALA A 131 9.43 0.95 -1.91
CA ALA A 131 9.95 1.65 -3.07
C ALA A 131 10.60 0.65 -4.05
N MET A 132 9.80 0.18 -5.01
CA MET A 132 10.23 -0.81 -5.98
C MET A 132 11.11 -0.20 -7.07
N HIS A 133 12.23 -0.85 -7.39
CA HIS A 133 13.11 -0.45 -8.49
C HIS A 133 12.36 -0.54 -9.84
N ILE A 134 12.58 0.44 -10.70
CA ILE A 134 12.06 0.47 -12.06
C ILE A 134 13.19 0.05 -13.01
N VAL A 135 12.92 -0.98 -13.81
CA VAL A 135 13.88 -1.52 -14.81
C VAL A 135 13.39 -1.41 -16.24
N GLU A 136 12.15 -0.94 -16.46
CA GLU A 136 11.51 -0.79 -17.77
C GLU A 136 11.17 0.68 -18.02
N GLU A 137 11.47 1.17 -19.23
CA GLU A 137 11.26 2.58 -19.61
C GLU A 137 9.75 2.92 -19.65
N GLU A 138 8.92 1.95 -20.04
CA GLU A 138 7.47 2.05 -20.08
C GLU A 138 6.90 2.35 -18.69
N ILE A 139 7.37 1.63 -17.66
CA ILE A 139 6.97 1.86 -16.26
C ILE A 139 7.46 3.23 -15.78
N TRP A 140 8.69 3.61 -16.12
CA TRP A 140 9.26 4.90 -15.74
C TRP A 140 8.45 6.07 -16.31
N LYS A 141 8.00 5.98 -17.56
CA LYS A 141 7.18 6.99 -18.23
C LYS A 141 5.69 6.92 -17.88
N ASN A 142 5.20 5.80 -17.35
CA ASN A 142 3.77 5.61 -17.07
C ASN A 142 3.27 6.57 -15.96
N PRO A 143 2.31 7.47 -16.23
CA PRO A 143 1.76 8.39 -15.23
C PRO A 143 0.90 7.72 -14.15
N ASP A 144 0.44 6.48 -14.35
CA ASP A 144 -0.21 5.70 -13.30
C ASP A 144 0.79 5.17 -12.28
N THR A 145 2.07 5.07 -12.65
CA THR A 145 3.16 4.73 -11.74
C THR A 145 3.75 5.99 -11.14
N VAL A 146 3.60 6.17 -9.82
CA VAL A 146 4.20 7.31 -9.12
C VAL A 146 5.68 7.04 -8.84
N LYS A 147 6.55 7.90 -9.36
CA LYS A 147 8.01 7.85 -9.15
C LYS A 147 8.41 8.59 -7.88
N ILE A 148 9.52 8.17 -7.27
CA ILE A 148 10.03 8.70 -6.01
C ILE A 148 11.42 9.31 -6.22
N ILE A 149 11.62 10.52 -5.71
CA ILE A 149 12.94 11.11 -5.44
C ILE A 149 13.19 11.01 -3.94
N HIS A 150 14.35 10.49 -3.56
CA HIS A 150 14.77 10.38 -2.17
C HIS A 150 16.26 10.75 -2.01
N ASN A 151 16.69 11.10 -0.80
CA ASN A 151 18.10 11.33 -0.50
C ASN A 151 18.85 10.03 -0.14
N GLU A 152 20.14 10.12 0.16
CA GLU A 152 21.00 8.98 0.52
C GLU A 152 20.57 8.27 1.81
N LYS A 153 19.89 8.98 2.72
CA LYS A 153 19.31 8.40 3.95
C LYS A 153 17.99 7.67 3.68
N GLY A 154 17.48 7.74 2.45
CA GLY A 154 16.19 7.19 2.05
C GLY A 154 15.00 8.09 2.35
N GLU A 155 15.19 9.35 2.75
CA GLU A 155 14.09 10.29 2.98
C GLU A 155 13.44 10.67 1.64
N VAL A 156 12.13 10.48 1.54
CA VAL A 156 11.35 10.90 0.37
C VAL A 156 11.36 12.43 0.30
N LEU A 157 11.89 12.96 -0.80
CA LEU A 157 11.97 14.41 -1.07
C LEU A 157 10.81 14.88 -1.94
N TYR A 158 10.39 14.05 -2.90
CA TYR A 158 9.28 14.36 -3.79
C TYR A 158 8.76 13.08 -4.47
N THR A 159 7.47 13.05 -4.78
CA THR A 159 6.89 12.00 -5.63
C THR A 159 6.12 12.63 -6.78
N SER A 160 6.16 12.00 -7.96
CA SER A 160 5.50 12.54 -9.15
C SER A 160 5.01 11.46 -10.09
N ARG A 161 3.94 11.76 -10.81
CA ARG A 161 3.49 10.97 -11.97
C ARG A 161 4.38 11.18 -13.19
N MET A 162 5.14 12.28 -13.24
CA MET A 162 6.15 12.50 -14.26
C MET A 162 7.36 11.58 -14.05
N ALA A 163 8.05 11.26 -15.15
CA ALA A 163 9.24 10.44 -15.15
C ALA A 163 10.36 11.09 -14.31
N LEU A 164 10.76 10.42 -13.23
CA LEU A 164 11.78 10.86 -12.28
C LEU A 164 12.69 9.67 -11.87
N PRO A 165 13.98 9.91 -11.54
CA PRO A 165 14.71 11.16 -11.77
C PRO A 165 14.90 11.46 -13.26
N TYR A 166 15.32 12.68 -13.58
CA TYR A 166 15.68 13.06 -14.95
C TYR A 166 16.76 12.11 -15.49
N CYS A 167 16.59 11.65 -16.72
CA CYS A 167 17.56 10.83 -17.43
C CYS A 167 18.15 11.60 -18.60
N LYS A 168 19.48 11.79 -18.61
CA LYS A 168 20.18 12.37 -19.77
C LYS A 168 20.42 11.27 -20.81
N GLY A 169 19.53 11.18 -21.79
CA GLY A 169 19.62 10.19 -22.87
C GLY A 169 18.53 9.13 -22.77
N LYS A 170 18.90 7.86 -22.95
CA LYS A 170 17.96 6.73 -22.86
C LYS A 170 17.89 6.23 -21.43
N PHE A 171 16.69 5.85 -21.01
CA PHE A 171 16.47 5.19 -19.73
C PHE A 171 17.34 3.93 -19.60
N SER A 172 17.84 3.69 -18.39
CA SER A 172 18.59 2.48 -18.02
C SER A 172 18.30 2.12 -16.56
N PRO A 173 18.25 0.83 -16.18
CA PRO A 173 18.03 0.43 -14.78
C PRO A 173 19.02 1.03 -13.78
N GLU A 174 20.23 1.35 -14.22
CA GLU A 174 21.30 2.00 -13.43
C GLU A 174 20.94 3.42 -12.99
N LEU A 175 19.92 4.04 -13.60
CA LEU A 175 19.35 5.31 -13.13
C LEU A 175 18.86 5.22 -11.68
N GLY A 176 18.56 4.01 -11.19
CA GLY A 176 18.10 3.79 -9.82
C GLY A 176 16.71 4.35 -9.56
N ALA A 177 15.91 4.58 -10.62
CA ALA A 177 14.55 5.08 -10.50
C ALA A 177 13.67 4.13 -9.66
N ARG A 178 12.83 4.69 -8.79
CA ARG A 178 11.93 3.91 -7.93
C ARG A 178 10.49 4.39 -8.08
N ARG A 179 9.55 3.45 -7.89
CA ARG A 179 8.12 3.73 -7.80
C ARG A 179 7.58 3.44 -6.41
N ILE A 180 6.50 4.13 -6.04
CA ILE A 180 5.65 3.70 -4.93
C ILE A 180 5.05 2.34 -5.30
N TYR A 181 5.11 1.42 -4.36
CA TYR A 181 4.32 0.20 -4.35
C TYR A 181 3.31 0.28 -3.20
N GLY A 182 2.10 -0.25 -3.37
CA GLY A 182 0.93 0.01 -2.51
C GLY A 182 0.97 -0.55 -1.09
N ILE A 183 2.10 -0.39 -0.39
CA ILE A 183 2.31 -0.82 0.99
C ILE A 183 3.03 0.32 1.72
N PHE A 184 2.39 0.80 2.78
CA PHE A 184 2.87 1.89 3.62
C PHE A 184 2.85 1.46 5.07
N ALA A 185 3.88 1.78 5.84
CA ALA A 185 3.89 1.57 7.28
C ALA A 185 4.08 2.90 8.00
N PHE A 186 3.37 3.08 9.10
CA PHE A 186 3.45 4.27 9.95
C PHE A 186 3.57 3.84 11.39
N ARG A 187 4.26 4.63 12.23
CA ARG A 187 3.91 4.59 13.65
C ARG A 187 2.54 5.20 13.83
N TRP A 188 1.80 4.66 14.78
CA TRP A 188 0.41 5.02 15.01
C TRP A 188 0.23 6.52 15.20
N LYS A 189 1.07 7.18 16.00
CA LYS A 189 1.01 8.64 16.21
C LYS A 189 1.08 9.44 14.90
N TYR A 190 1.96 9.03 13.98
CA TYR A 190 2.18 9.76 12.72
C TYR A 190 1.07 9.48 11.70
N LEU A 191 0.48 8.28 11.71
CA LEU A 191 -0.72 8.02 10.93
C LEU A 191 -1.89 8.88 11.40
N GLN A 192 -2.05 9.06 12.72
CA GLN A 192 -3.09 9.95 13.27
C GLN A 192 -2.83 11.41 12.92
N GLU A 193 -1.58 11.88 12.96
CA GLU A 193 -1.23 13.23 12.51
C GLU A 193 -1.51 13.40 11.00
N PHE A 194 -1.16 12.41 10.18
CA PHE A 194 -1.37 12.42 8.74
C PHE A 194 -2.84 12.57 8.35
N THR A 195 -3.74 11.82 8.98
CA THR A 195 -5.17 11.81 8.64
C THR A 195 -5.93 13.01 9.23
N LYS A 196 -5.40 13.66 10.26
CA LYS A 196 -5.93 14.94 10.78
C LYS A 196 -5.50 16.14 9.95
N HIS A 197 -4.40 16.04 9.23
CA HIS A 197 -3.91 17.14 8.41
C HIS A 197 -4.75 17.27 7.13
N PRO A 198 -5.24 18.47 6.78
CA PRO A 198 -5.94 18.70 5.52
C PRO A 198 -5.08 18.34 4.31
N GLU A 199 -5.74 18.02 3.20
CA GLU A 199 -5.04 17.72 1.96
C GLU A 199 -4.19 18.92 1.49
N THR A 200 -2.91 18.68 1.19
CA THR A 200 -1.98 19.75 0.82
C THR A 200 -1.98 20.01 -0.69
N ARG A 201 -1.32 21.10 -1.10
CA ARG A 201 -1.27 21.49 -2.51
C ARG A 201 -0.60 20.43 -3.37
N LEU A 202 0.56 19.91 -2.96
CA LEU A 202 1.34 18.95 -3.75
C LEU A 202 0.64 17.59 -3.84
N GLU A 203 0.00 17.16 -2.77
CA GLU A 203 -0.84 15.97 -2.76
C GLU A 203 -1.97 16.05 -3.78
N LYS A 204 -2.69 17.17 -3.84
CA LYS A 204 -3.78 17.38 -4.80
C LYS A 204 -3.29 17.41 -6.24
N LEU A 205 -2.17 18.09 -6.50
CA LEU A 205 -1.63 18.24 -7.86
C LEU A 205 -1.10 16.93 -8.44
N GLU A 206 -0.41 16.13 -7.63
CA GLU A 206 0.15 14.85 -8.07
C GLU A 206 -0.80 13.67 -7.84
N ALA A 207 -1.93 13.89 -7.15
CA ALA A 207 -2.85 12.86 -6.70
C ALA A 207 -2.11 11.71 -5.98
N CYS A 208 -1.28 12.07 -4.99
CA CYS A 208 -0.45 11.14 -4.23
C CYS A 208 -0.38 11.53 -2.74
N ASP A 209 -0.87 10.64 -1.88
CA ASP A 209 -0.92 10.80 -0.43
C ASP A 209 0.46 11.09 0.20
N SER A 210 1.54 10.51 -0.34
CA SER A 210 2.89 10.71 0.20
C SER A 210 3.37 12.16 0.10
N ASN A 211 2.85 12.94 -0.86
CA ASN A 211 3.21 14.36 -0.99
C ASN A 211 2.59 15.25 0.09
N ARG A 212 1.62 14.78 0.89
CA ARG A 212 1.13 15.52 2.08
C ARG A 212 2.20 15.64 3.15
N ILE A 213 2.99 14.57 3.33
CA ILE A 213 4.03 14.49 4.37
C ILE A 213 5.10 15.58 4.15
N LEU A 214 5.32 16.02 2.91
CA LEU A 214 6.29 17.07 2.58
C LEU A 214 5.96 18.43 3.21
N ASP A 215 4.69 18.68 3.52
CA ASP A 215 4.22 19.90 4.18
C ASP A 215 3.97 19.69 5.68
N MET A 216 4.40 18.55 6.26
CA MET A 216 4.20 18.17 7.66
C MET A 216 5.52 18.22 8.47
N ASN A 217 5.40 18.05 9.79
CA ASN A 217 6.54 18.09 10.73
C ASN A 217 7.29 16.75 10.86
N PHE A 218 7.10 15.82 9.94
CA PHE A 218 7.81 14.54 9.92
C PHE A 218 8.06 14.08 8.48
N THR A 219 8.93 13.08 8.32
CA THR A 219 9.38 12.59 7.01
C THR A 219 8.98 11.13 6.79
N GLN A 220 8.79 10.75 5.52
CA GLN A 220 8.63 9.38 5.08
C GLN A 220 9.94 8.86 4.51
N TYR A 221 10.27 7.61 4.82
CA TYR A 221 11.45 6.93 4.31
C TYR A 221 11.08 5.88 3.27
N ILE A 222 11.93 5.66 2.28
CA ILE A 222 11.76 4.51 1.40
C ILE A 222 12.18 3.23 2.12
N ALA A 223 11.44 2.16 1.85
CA ALA A 223 11.90 0.79 2.06
C ALA A 223 12.28 0.22 0.68
N PRO A 224 13.57 0.27 0.30
CA PRO A 224 13.99 -0.08 -1.05
C PRO A 224 13.76 -1.56 -1.32
N TYR A 225 13.14 -1.85 -2.46
CA TYR A 225 12.84 -3.21 -2.89
C TYR A 225 13.35 -3.45 -4.32
N PRO A 226 13.88 -4.65 -4.64
CA PRO A 226 14.27 -4.97 -6.01
C PRO A 226 13.08 -4.97 -6.95
N TYR A 227 13.33 -4.91 -8.25
CA TYR A 227 12.25 -5.08 -9.22
C TYR A 227 11.68 -6.50 -9.12
N VAL A 228 10.36 -6.57 -8.99
CA VAL A 228 9.58 -7.77 -9.19
C VAL A 228 8.47 -7.40 -10.16
N LYS A 229 8.22 -8.28 -11.13
CA LYS A 229 7.12 -8.08 -12.07
C LYS A 229 5.80 -8.26 -11.34
N SER A 230 5.15 -7.16 -11.00
CA SER A 230 3.87 -7.13 -10.30
C SER A 230 2.95 -6.03 -10.82
N TYR A 231 1.66 -6.29 -10.73
CA TYR A 231 0.61 -5.46 -11.27
C TYR A 231 -0.41 -5.12 -10.18
N SER A 232 -0.61 -3.83 -9.94
CA SER A 232 -1.76 -3.34 -9.19
C SER A 232 -2.99 -3.42 -10.10
N VAL A 233 -4.17 -3.70 -9.54
CA VAL A 233 -5.41 -3.74 -10.33
C VAL A 233 -6.08 -2.38 -10.24
N ASP A 234 -6.24 -1.68 -11.36
CA ASP A 234 -6.94 -0.39 -11.39
C ASP A 234 -8.02 -0.31 -12.46
N SER A 235 -7.97 -1.23 -13.41
CA SER A 235 -8.86 -1.37 -14.53
C SER A 235 -9.15 -2.85 -14.81
N PRO A 236 -10.24 -3.16 -15.55
CA PRO A 236 -10.51 -4.53 -15.97
C PRO A 236 -9.38 -5.18 -16.79
N SER A 237 -8.60 -4.40 -17.56
CA SER A 237 -7.48 -4.92 -18.35
C SER A 237 -6.32 -5.46 -17.49
N ASP A 238 -6.17 -4.98 -16.25
CA ASP A 238 -5.11 -5.43 -15.36
C ASP A 238 -5.34 -6.86 -14.86
N ILE A 239 -6.61 -7.30 -14.81
CA ILE A 239 -6.99 -8.63 -14.33
C ILE A 239 -6.26 -9.72 -15.12
N THR A 240 -6.25 -9.63 -16.45
CA THR A 240 -5.60 -10.65 -17.29
C THR A 240 -4.09 -10.70 -17.05
N LEU A 241 -3.43 -9.56 -16.80
CA LEU A 241 -2.01 -9.50 -16.47
C LEU A 241 -1.74 -10.17 -15.12
N VAL A 242 -2.54 -9.85 -14.11
CA VAL A 242 -2.48 -10.42 -12.77
C VAL A 242 -2.71 -11.93 -12.82
N GLU A 243 -3.78 -12.39 -13.46
CA GLU A 243 -4.11 -13.82 -13.57
C GLU A 243 -3.01 -14.62 -14.25
N ASN A 244 -2.46 -14.11 -15.35
CA ASN A 244 -1.38 -14.78 -16.07
C ASN A 244 -0.11 -14.90 -15.23
N HIS A 245 0.17 -13.91 -14.38
CA HIS A 245 1.32 -13.99 -13.48
C HIS A 245 1.05 -14.90 -12.27
N MET A 246 -0.08 -14.71 -11.59
CA MET A 246 -0.42 -15.41 -10.36
C MET A 246 -0.57 -16.93 -10.54
N LYS A 247 -1.02 -17.40 -11.71
CA LYS A 247 -1.10 -18.86 -12.02
C LYS A 247 0.22 -19.60 -11.83
N HIS A 248 1.34 -18.90 -11.95
CA HIS A 248 2.67 -19.47 -11.90
C HIS A 248 3.46 -19.02 -10.66
N ASP A 249 2.89 -18.18 -9.81
CA ASP A 249 3.60 -17.72 -8.61
C ASP A 249 3.44 -18.70 -7.45
N LYS A 250 4.48 -18.73 -6.60
CA LYS A 250 4.59 -19.65 -5.47
C LYS A 250 3.58 -19.39 -4.35
N TYR A 251 3.03 -18.18 -4.25
CA TYR A 251 2.15 -17.79 -3.16
C TYR A 251 0.70 -18.18 -3.43
N PHE A 252 0.25 -18.13 -4.69
CA PHE A 252 -1.10 -18.57 -5.05
C PHE A 252 -1.35 -20.04 -4.71
N GLN A 253 -0.32 -20.89 -4.81
CA GLN A 253 -0.41 -22.32 -4.45
C GLN A 253 -0.54 -22.59 -2.95
N MET A 254 -0.35 -21.57 -2.11
CA MET A 254 -0.37 -21.73 -0.66
C MET A 254 -1.78 -21.58 -0.05
N TYR A 255 -2.82 -21.27 -0.85
CA TYR A 255 -4.16 -20.99 -0.32
C TYR A 255 -5.35 -21.31 -1.23
#